data_AF-A0A7S0FBN7-F1
#
_entry.id   AF-A0A7S0FBN7-F1
#
_cell.length_a   1.000
_cell.length_b   1.000
_cell.length_c   1.000
_cell.angle_alpha   90.00
_cell.angle_beta   90.00
_cell.angle_gamma   90.00
#
_symmetry.space_group_name_H-M   'P 1'
#
loop_
_entity.id
_entity.type
_entity.pdbx_description
1 polymer ?
#
loop_
_entity_poly.entity_id
_entity_poly.type
_entity_poly.pdbx_seq_one_letter_code
_entity_poly.pdbx_strand_id
1 'polypeptide(L)'
;SFHASGRMTADGEPPPPWPCDVPEPEAAVIAEDGRYRAELTNYVQRGGRVKDLRVRGPVRATRREARRDAAELRRAALRGGASDPALFHVRARRKELEAVRWKERDLVGPDMEEEDSRERELERRRQEEEQKRQRDQSHDTRAVMHPDKPPDEHKPVGPNWQKPGSLVQLPNIAGASWLIHEKQDASGKYRAWLYFDAVTGKYYRQKDSGTGYIQTGVPHDPQDFPISVRIGSANISSQVGKKLNMAVLLPELHKTGFLLKQPLEFLDRPASLFVLCDGLRNTATAAEFCAKKLHTLLLPKLSWRATEWEDFELVDVVRDTVEALDGLLLESPTCLSGCSLA
;
A
#
# COMPACT_ATOMS: atom_id res chain seq x y z
N SER A 1 24.80 9.44 21.63
CA SER A 1 25.12 8.06 22.04
C SER A 1 23.83 7.38 22.46
N PHE A 2 23.21 6.61 21.55
CA PHE A 2 21.99 5.86 21.88
C PHE A 2 22.37 4.61 22.70
N HIS A 3 21.78 4.42 23.87
CA HIS A 3 21.91 3.18 24.65
C HIS A 3 21.07 2.09 23.97
N ALA A 4 21.73 1.17 23.29
CA ALA A 4 21.11 -0.05 22.77
C ALA A 4 20.86 -1.02 23.94
N SER A 5 19.61 -1.16 24.37
CA SER A 5 19.21 -2.22 25.31
C SER A 5 19.24 -3.56 24.58
N GLY A 6 20.20 -4.43 24.89
CA GLY A 6 20.34 -5.74 24.25
C GLY A 6 19.14 -6.64 24.56
N ARG A 7 18.38 -7.04 23.53
CA ARG A 7 17.35 -8.08 23.61
C ARG A 7 17.97 -9.43 23.24
N MET A 8 17.70 -10.47 24.02
CA MET A 8 18.11 -11.85 23.73
C MET A 8 17.07 -12.55 22.85
N THR A 9 17.51 -13.41 21.92
CA THR A 9 16.60 -14.25 21.13
C THR A 9 16.19 -15.51 21.89
N ALA A 10 15.21 -16.26 21.37
CA ALA A 10 14.75 -17.53 21.96
C ALA A 10 15.84 -18.61 22.05
N ASP A 11 16.91 -18.48 21.26
CA ASP A 11 18.10 -19.34 21.29
C ASP A 11 19.21 -18.77 22.22
N GLY A 12 18.94 -17.69 22.95
CA GLY A 12 19.87 -17.06 23.89
C GLY A 12 20.95 -16.18 23.26
N GLU A 13 21.09 -16.20 21.92
CA GLU A 13 22.06 -15.34 21.24
C GLU A 13 21.47 -13.94 20.98
N PRO A 14 22.20 -12.84 21.29
CA PRO A 14 21.77 -11.51 20.91
C PRO A 14 21.78 -11.39 19.38
N PRO A 15 20.80 -10.70 18.78
CA PRO A 15 20.80 -10.48 17.33
C PRO A 15 22.08 -9.74 16.93
N PRO A 16 22.64 -10.03 15.74
CA PRO A 16 23.80 -9.31 15.25
C PRO A 16 23.50 -7.80 15.23
N PRO A 17 24.46 -6.93 15.65
CA PRO A 17 24.25 -5.49 15.66
C PRO A 17 23.91 -5.00 14.26
N TRP A 18 22.87 -4.16 14.14
CA TRP A 18 22.39 -3.64 12.86
C TRP A 18 23.49 -2.78 12.21
N PRO A 19 24.15 -3.24 11.13
CA PRO A 19 25.47 -2.72 10.77
C PRO A 19 25.42 -1.61 9.72
N CYS A 20 24.29 -0.92 9.53
CA CYS A 20 24.08 -0.06 8.36
C CYS A 20 23.61 1.35 8.72
N ASP A 21 23.97 2.32 7.87
CA ASP A 21 23.61 3.75 7.95
C ASP A 21 22.10 4.02 7.74
N VAL A 22 21.26 3.00 7.86
CA VAL A 22 19.81 3.05 7.69
C VAL A 22 19.13 2.68 9.00
N PRO A 23 17.96 3.26 9.32
CA PRO A 23 17.22 2.94 10.54
C PRO A 23 16.92 1.44 10.64
N GLU A 24 16.73 0.96 11.87
CA GLU A 24 16.24 -0.39 12.11
C GLU A 24 14.86 -0.61 11.48
N PRO A 25 14.53 -1.85 11.06
CA PRO A 25 13.21 -2.17 10.56
C PRO A 25 12.14 -1.94 11.63
N GLU A 26 11.10 -1.21 11.24
CA GLU A 26 9.93 -0.94 12.06
C GLU A 26 8.83 -1.95 11.73
N ALA A 27 8.12 -2.44 12.74
CA ALA A 27 7.00 -3.34 12.54
C ALA A 27 5.76 -2.80 13.27
N ALA A 28 4.63 -2.80 12.58
CA ALA A 28 3.36 -2.31 13.07
C ALA A 28 2.25 -3.34 12.78
N VAL A 29 1.12 -3.19 13.46
CA VAL A 29 -0.11 -3.95 13.16
C VAL A 29 -1.18 -2.99 12.68
N ILE A 30 -1.71 -3.28 11.49
CA ILE A 30 -2.76 -2.50 10.84
C ILE A 30 -4.08 -3.27 10.96
N ALA A 31 -5.16 -2.54 11.22
CA ALA A 31 -6.52 -3.07 11.17
C ALA A 31 -7.16 -2.71 9.81
N GLU A 32 -7.60 -3.72 9.06
CA GLU A 32 -8.25 -3.59 7.75
C GLU A 32 -9.50 -4.50 7.74
N ASP A 33 -10.68 -3.94 7.47
CA ASP A 33 -11.96 -4.68 7.36
C ASP A 33 -12.29 -5.61 8.53
N GLY A 34 -12.04 -5.15 9.77
CA GLY A 34 -12.25 -5.93 10.99
C GLY A 34 -11.26 -7.09 11.17
N ARG A 35 -10.22 -7.16 10.35
CA ARG A 35 -9.10 -8.10 10.46
C ARG A 35 -7.79 -7.34 10.70
N TYR A 36 -6.73 -8.07 11.01
CA TYR A 36 -5.42 -7.48 11.33
C TYR A 36 -4.33 -8.01 10.41
N ARG A 37 -3.36 -7.18 10.06
CA ARG A 37 -2.14 -7.57 9.33
C ARG A 37 -0.91 -6.99 10.02
N ALA A 38 0.20 -7.71 9.98
CA ALA A 38 1.51 -7.13 10.23
C ALA A 38 1.91 -6.24 9.04
N GLU A 39 2.53 -5.10 9.28
CA GLU A 39 3.25 -4.30 8.28
C GLU A 39 4.67 -4.07 8.80
N LEU A 40 5.65 -4.58 8.07
CA LEU A 40 7.06 -4.30 8.30
C LEU A 40 7.49 -3.19 7.35
N THR A 41 8.09 -2.13 7.87
CA THR A 41 8.80 -1.11 7.10
C THR A 41 10.29 -1.34 7.27
N ASN A 42 10.97 -1.78 6.21
CA ASN A 42 12.41 -1.93 6.20
C ASN A 42 13.08 -0.80 5.40
N TYR A 43 14.21 -0.31 5.86
CA TYR A 43 14.93 0.77 5.21
C TYR A 43 16.13 0.22 4.45
N VAL A 44 16.22 0.51 3.16
CA VAL A 44 17.33 0.05 2.29
C VAL A 44 18.03 1.25 1.66
N GLN A 45 19.36 1.20 1.59
CA GLN A 45 20.14 2.22 0.92
C GLN A 45 20.28 1.87 -0.57
N ARG A 46 19.84 2.76 -1.46
CA ARG A 46 19.96 2.60 -2.91
C ARG A 46 20.45 3.89 -3.54
N GLY A 47 21.66 3.86 -4.11
CA GLY A 47 22.24 5.02 -4.80
C GLY A 47 22.39 6.27 -3.92
N GLY A 48 22.77 6.11 -2.65
CA GLY A 48 22.94 7.22 -1.71
C GLY A 48 21.65 7.77 -1.10
N ARG A 49 20.48 7.19 -1.42
CA ARG A 49 19.20 7.52 -0.78
C ARG A 49 18.73 6.35 0.08
N VAL A 50 18.03 6.65 1.17
CA VAL A 50 17.33 5.66 1.99
C VAL A 50 15.90 5.53 1.47
N LYS A 51 15.47 4.31 1.18
CA LYS A 51 14.12 3.99 0.72
C LYS A 51 13.40 3.12 1.75
N ASP A 52 12.13 3.39 2.00
CA ASP A 52 11.28 2.54 2.83
C ASP A 52 10.59 1.48 1.97
N LEU A 53 10.81 0.21 2.32
CA LEU A 53 10.18 -0.94 1.70
C LEU A 53 9.20 -1.56 2.67
N ARG A 54 7.94 -1.69 2.26
CA ARG A 54 6.88 -2.23 3.10
C ARG A 54 6.56 -3.66 2.72
N VAL A 55 6.50 -4.54 3.72
CA VAL A 55 6.07 -5.94 3.57
C VAL A 55 4.90 -6.20 4.50
N ARG A 56 3.77 -6.60 3.91
CA ARG A 56 2.57 -6.97 4.65
C ARG A 56 2.54 -8.46 4.95
N GLY A 57 2.25 -8.79 6.21
CA GLY A 57 2.02 -10.14 6.67
C GLY A 57 0.64 -10.70 6.26
N PRO A 58 0.38 -11.97 6.59
CA PRO A 58 -0.91 -12.59 6.37
C PRO A 58 -2.02 -11.90 7.17
N VAL A 59 -3.26 -12.08 6.71
CA VAL A 59 -4.46 -11.60 7.42
C VAL A 59 -4.73 -12.49 8.63
N ARG A 60 -4.94 -11.87 9.79
CA ARG A 60 -5.26 -12.55 11.05
C ARG A 60 -6.60 -12.10 11.61
N ALA A 61 -7.23 -13.01 12.35
CA ALA A 61 -8.48 -12.72 13.04
C ALA A 61 -8.25 -11.86 14.29
N THR A 62 -7.09 -12.03 14.94
CA THR A 62 -6.77 -11.30 16.17
C THR A 62 -5.54 -10.41 16.01
N ARG A 63 -5.54 -9.30 16.74
CA ARG A 63 -4.39 -8.38 16.80
C ARG A 63 -3.13 -9.05 17.34
N ARG A 64 -3.27 -10.01 18.26
CA ARG A 64 -2.14 -10.75 18.86
C ARG A 64 -1.39 -11.62 17.85
N GLU A 65 -2.13 -12.32 16.99
CA GLU A 65 -1.54 -13.10 15.90
C GLU A 65 -0.78 -12.21 14.91
N ALA A 66 -1.38 -11.08 14.51
CA ALA A 66 -0.72 -10.13 13.61
C ALA A 66 0.53 -9.51 14.25
N ARG A 67 0.52 -9.24 15.56
CA ARG A 67 1.73 -8.81 16.30
C ARG A 67 2.81 -9.86 16.27
N ARG A 68 2.45 -11.14 16.48
CA ARG A 68 3.42 -12.24 16.41
C ARG A 68 4.04 -12.34 15.01
N ASP A 69 3.23 -12.24 13.96
CA ASP A 69 3.75 -12.16 12.59
C ASP A 69 4.71 -10.96 12.40
N ALA A 70 4.35 -9.78 12.94
CA ALA A 70 5.18 -8.58 12.85
C ALA A 70 6.55 -8.78 13.51
N ALA A 71 6.59 -9.43 14.68
CA ALA A 71 7.83 -9.78 15.37
C ALA A 71 8.67 -10.78 14.55
N GLU A 72 8.05 -11.80 13.96
CA GLU A 72 8.74 -12.77 13.10
C GLU A 72 9.30 -12.14 11.82
N LEU A 73 8.54 -11.24 11.17
CA LEU A 73 8.99 -10.47 10.02
C LEU A 73 10.15 -9.54 10.37
N ARG A 74 10.08 -8.87 11.54
CA ARG A 74 11.18 -8.02 12.03
C ARG A 74 12.43 -8.84 12.31
N ARG A 75 12.31 -10.00 12.96
CA ARG A 75 13.45 -10.92 13.16
C ARG A 75 14.05 -11.39 11.83
N ALA A 76 13.22 -11.69 10.83
CA ALA A 76 13.71 -12.04 9.50
C ALA A 76 14.45 -10.88 8.82
N ALA A 77 13.98 -9.65 8.97
CA ALA A 77 14.65 -8.45 8.47
C ALA A 77 16.00 -8.23 9.17
N LEU A 78 16.01 -8.36 10.50
CA LEU A 78 17.23 -8.26 11.32
C LEU A 78 18.27 -9.33 10.92
N ARG A 79 17.81 -10.55 10.60
CA ARG A 79 18.68 -11.65 10.17
C ARG A 79 19.26 -11.45 8.76
N GLY A 80 18.48 -10.90 7.83
CA GLY A 80 18.94 -10.60 6.46
C GLY A 80 19.93 -9.44 6.39
N GLY A 81 19.93 -8.56 7.41
CA GLY A 81 20.73 -7.33 7.43
C GLY A 81 20.25 -6.31 6.39
N ALA A 82 20.92 -5.15 6.30
CA ALA A 82 20.65 -4.20 5.21
C ALA A 82 21.28 -4.64 3.86
N SER A 83 22.02 -5.75 3.86
CA SER A 83 22.58 -6.40 2.68
C SER A 83 21.57 -7.21 1.86
N ASP A 84 20.29 -7.24 2.26
CA ASP A 84 19.19 -7.85 1.51
C ASP A 84 18.24 -6.77 0.93
N PRO A 85 18.63 -6.02 -0.12
CA PRO A 85 17.77 -4.99 -0.72
C PRO A 85 16.45 -5.54 -1.27
N ALA A 86 16.43 -6.83 -1.62
CA ALA A 86 15.27 -7.51 -2.17
C ALA A 86 14.32 -8.03 -1.08
N LEU A 87 14.69 -7.93 0.20
CA LEU A 87 13.96 -8.48 1.33
C LEU A 87 13.65 -9.97 1.16
N PHE A 88 14.56 -10.74 0.56
CA PHE A 88 14.38 -12.16 0.30
C PHE A 88 14.02 -12.92 1.59
N HIS A 89 14.73 -12.69 2.68
CA HIS A 89 14.47 -13.38 3.95
C HIS A 89 13.11 -13.00 4.54
N VAL A 90 12.75 -11.72 4.48
CA VAL A 90 11.45 -11.24 4.96
C VAL A 90 10.32 -11.82 4.12
N ARG A 91 10.47 -11.87 2.79
CA ARG A 91 9.46 -12.40 1.87
C ARG A 91 9.29 -13.92 2.02
N ALA A 92 10.40 -14.64 2.16
CA ALA A 92 10.36 -16.07 2.48
C ALA A 92 9.62 -16.30 3.80
N ARG A 93 9.96 -15.53 4.85
CA ARG A 93 9.29 -15.64 6.14
C ARG A 93 7.81 -15.29 6.08
N ARG A 94 7.44 -14.23 5.34
CA ARG A 94 6.04 -13.86 5.08
C ARG A 94 5.27 -15.05 4.51
N LYS A 95 5.82 -15.71 3.48
CA LYS A 95 5.19 -16.88 2.85
C LYS A 95 5.04 -18.05 3.81
N GLU A 96 6.03 -18.30 4.67
CA GLU A 96 5.91 -19.31 5.72
C GLU A 96 4.79 -18.99 6.71
N LEU A 97 4.68 -17.72 7.12
CA LEU A 97 3.66 -17.26 8.06
C LEU A 97 2.23 -17.46 7.54
N GLU A 98 2.01 -17.48 6.23
CA GLU A 98 0.70 -17.80 5.63
C GLU A 98 0.21 -19.21 6.02
N ALA A 99 1.12 -20.16 6.21
CA ALA A 99 0.80 -21.52 6.65
C ALA A 99 0.74 -21.67 8.18
N VAL A 100 1.30 -20.72 8.94
CA VAL A 100 1.37 -20.78 10.40
C VAL A 100 0.01 -20.49 11.02
N ARG A 101 -0.41 -21.35 11.95
CA ARG A 101 -1.53 -21.11 12.87
C ARG A 101 -0.98 -20.99 14.28
N TRP A 102 -1.03 -19.79 14.84
CA TRP A 102 -0.56 -19.52 16.19
C TRP A 102 -1.48 -20.17 17.23
N LYS A 103 -0.90 -20.84 18.21
CA LYS A 103 -1.62 -21.34 19.39
C LYS A 103 -1.54 -20.30 20.50
N GLU A 104 -2.46 -20.36 21.46
CA GLU A 104 -2.49 -19.41 22.58
C GLU A 104 -1.16 -19.34 23.34
N ARG A 105 -0.48 -20.47 23.53
CA ARG A 105 0.86 -20.54 24.12
C ARG A 105 1.95 -19.82 23.33
N ASP A 106 1.80 -19.68 22.01
CA ASP A 106 2.78 -19.01 21.14
C ASP A 106 2.55 -17.49 21.14
N LEU A 107 1.35 -17.06 21.56
CA LEU A 107 0.95 -15.66 21.70
C LEU A 107 1.25 -15.09 23.10
N VAL A 108 1.68 -15.95 24.03
CA VAL A 108 2.10 -15.58 25.39
C VAL A 108 3.63 -15.65 25.43
N GLY A 109 4.27 -14.54 25.79
CA GLY A 109 5.71 -14.49 25.94
C GLY A 109 6.19 -13.12 26.42
N PRO A 110 7.37 -13.06 27.05
CA PRO A 110 7.92 -11.81 27.56
C PRO A 110 8.04 -10.73 26.48
N ASP A 111 8.38 -11.13 25.25
CA ASP A 111 8.41 -10.25 24.08
C ASP A 111 7.07 -9.53 23.84
N MET A 112 5.96 -10.25 23.98
CA MET A 112 4.61 -9.74 23.72
C MET A 112 4.13 -8.83 24.84
N GLU A 113 4.43 -9.17 26.09
CA GLU A 113 4.04 -8.37 27.26
C GLU A 113 4.83 -7.07 27.36
N GLU A 114 6.14 -7.11 27.05
CA GLU A 114 6.96 -5.91 26.98
C GLU A 114 6.49 -4.97 25.87
N GLU A 115 6.19 -5.51 24.68
CA GLU A 115 5.68 -4.69 23.58
C GLU A 115 4.30 -4.10 23.87
N ASP A 116 3.39 -4.88 24.45
CA ASP A 116 2.08 -4.37 24.89
C ASP A 116 2.24 -3.25 25.92
N SER A 117 3.20 -3.38 26.84
CA SER A 117 3.50 -2.35 27.85
C SER A 117 4.11 -1.10 27.22
N ARG A 118 5.08 -1.27 26.31
CA ARG A 118 5.70 -0.15 25.56
C ARG A 118 4.70 0.57 24.67
N GLU A 119 3.79 -0.16 24.03
CA GLU A 119 2.76 0.42 23.18
C GLU A 119 1.77 1.24 24.00
N ARG A 120 1.30 0.72 25.14
CA ARG A 120 0.46 1.48 26.09
C ARG A 120 1.16 2.74 26.58
N GLU A 121 2.47 2.67 26.85
CA GLU A 121 3.26 3.82 27.27
C GLU A 121 3.43 4.85 26.14
N LEU A 122 3.70 4.41 24.92
CA LEU A 122 3.77 5.27 23.73
C LEU A 122 2.43 5.94 23.44
N GLU A 123 1.33 5.22 23.59
CA GLU A 123 -0.02 5.75 23.43
C GLU A 123 -0.32 6.79 24.51
N ARG A 124 0.04 6.53 25.77
CA ARG A 124 -0.04 7.52 26.86
C ARG A 124 0.80 8.76 26.55
N ARG A 125 2.05 8.59 26.09
CA ARG A 125 2.92 9.71 25.70
C ARG A 125 2.34 10.52 24.54
N ARG A 126 1.79 9.86 23.51
CA ARG A 126 1.11 10.55 22.40
C ARG A 126 -0.09 11.35 22.89
N GLN A 127 -0.90 10.78 23.79
CA GLN A 127 -2.03 11.50 24.39
C GLN A 127 -1.57 12.69 25.24
N GLU A 128 -0.50 12.54 26.03
CA GLU A 128 0.09 13.62 26.82
C GLU A 128 0.67 14.73 25.93
N GLU A 129 1.40 14.38 24.86
CA GLU A 129 1.94 15.34 23.89
C GLU A 129 0.83 16.05 23.11
N GLU A 130 -0.22 15.33 22.73
CA GLU A 130 -1.38 15.91 22.04
C GLU A 130 -2.14 16.86 22.98
N GLN A 131 -2.37 16.47 24.24
CA GLN A 131 -2.93 17.36 25.25
C GLN A 131 -2.05 18.58 25.50
N LYS A 132 -0.73 18.40 25.57
CA LYS A 132 0.22 19.50 25.72
C LYS A 132 0.17 20.44 24.51
N ARG A 133 0.17 19.91 23.29
CA ARG A 133 0.02 20.70 22.06
C ARG A 133 -1.29 21.46 22.02
N GLN A 134 -2.39 20.85 22.45
CA GLN A 134 -3.68 21.54 22.57
C GLN A 134 -3.62 22.69 23.59
N ARG A 135 -2.96 22.49 24.74
CA ARG A 135 -2.73 23.54 25.74
C ARG A 135 -1.85 24.67 25.19
N ASP A 136 -0.76 24.34 24.53
CA ASP A 136 0.17 25.31 23.96
C ASP A 136 -0.51 26.10 22.82
N GLN A 137 -1.30 25.44 21.96
CA GLN A 137 -2.12 26.11 20.94
C GLN A 137 -3.19 27.04 21.54
N SER A 138 -3.71 26.72 22.73
CA SER A 138 -4.64 27.62 23.42
C SER A 138 -3.96 28.83 24.06
N HIS A 139 -2.65 28.73 24.36
CA HIS A 139 -1.88 29.79 25.03
C HIS A 139 -1.13 30.71 24.06
N ASP A 140 -0.89 30.29 22.82
CA ASP A 140 -0.01 30.99 21.85
C ASP A 140 -0.75 31.81 20.78
N THR A 141 -1.99 32.25 21.05
CA THR A 141 -2.72 33.18 20.16
C THR A 141 -2.29 34.64 20.30
N ARG A 142 -1.13 34.92 20.92
CA ARG A 142 -0.67 36.31 21.18
C ARG A 142 0.79 36.63 20.86
N ALA A 143 1.57 35.72 20.28
CA ALA A 143 2.97 35.99 19.97
C ALA A 143 3.20 36.40 18.49
N VAL A 144 3.29 37.73 18.31
CA VAL A 144 4.18 38.48 17.40
C VAL A 144 4.28 37.98 15.95
N MET A 145 3.47 38.61 15.08
CA MET A 145 3.72 38.69 13.64
C MET A 145 5.00 39.49 13.38
N HIS A 146 6.05 38.83 12.91
CA HIS A 146 7.08 39.49 12.11
C HIS A 146 6.61 39.50 10.65
N PRO A 147 6.27 40.67 10.06
CA PRO A 147 6.05 40.77 8.63
C PRO A 147 7.42 40.78 7.92
N ASP A 148 7.43 40.40 6.65
CA ASP A 148 8.42 40.76 5.63
C ASP A 148 9.22 39.64 4.95
N LYS A 149 8.87 38.37 5.17
CA LYS A 149 9.09 37.39 4.10
C LYS A 149 7.85 36.51 3.91
N PRO A 150 7.16 36.59 2.76
CA PRO A 150 6.16 35.58 2.46
C PRO A 150 6.85 34.22 2.52
N PRO A 151 6.34 33.26 3.29
CA PRO A 151 6.91 31.91 3.34
C PRO A 151 6.96 31.37 1.90
N ASP A 152 8.07 30.74 1.53
CA ASP A 152 8.21 30.13 0.22
C ASP A 152 7.06 29.11 0.04
N GLU A 153 6.13 29.44 -0.87
CA GLU A 153 4.95 28.62 -1.11
C GLU A 153 5.38 27.34 -1.83
N HIS A 154 5.17 26.19 -1.17
CA HIS A 154 5.49 24.91 -1.76
C HIS A 154 4.49 24.61 -2.87
N LYS A 155 4.95 23.95 -3.94
CA LYS A 155 4.08 23.50 -5.05
C LYS A 155 3.83 22.00 -4.93
N PRO A 156 2.59 21.54 -5.16
CA PRO A 156 2.30 20.12 -5.17
C PRO A 156 2.91 19.44 -6.41
N VAL A 157 3.09 18.12 -6.34
CA VAL A 157 3.64 17.28 -7.41
C VAL A 157 2.49 16.50 -8.06
N GLY A 158 2.57 16.35 -9.38
CA GLY A 158 1.54 15.68 -10.18
C GLY A 158 0.46 16.62 -10.72
N PRO A 159 -0.48 16.08 -11.50
CA PRO A 159 -1.46 16.86 -12.24
C PRO A 159 -2.62 17.35 -11.38
N ASN A 160 -3.43 18.28 -11.91
CA ASN A 160 -4.80 18.57 -11.48
C ASN A 160 -5.01 19.02 -10.01
N TRP A 161 -4.02 19.65 -9.38
CA TRP A 161 -4.21 20.28 -8.07
C TRP A 161 -5.03 21.57 -8.18
N GLN A 162 -6.04 21.71 -7.32
CA GLN A 162 -6.95 22.86 -7.31
C GLN A 162 -7.27 23.33 -5.90
N LYS A 163 -7.78 24.55 -5.78
CA LYS A 163 -8.25 25.09 -4.50
C LYS A 163 -9.54 24.35 -4.07
N PRO A 164 -9.69 23.99 -2.79
CA PRO A 164 -10.87 23.30 -2.33
C PRO A 164 -12.12 24.19 -2.42
N GLY A 165 -13.23 23.58 -2.83
CA GLY A 165 -14.55 24.23 -2.72
C GLY A 165 -15.00 24.36 -1.26
N SER A 166 -15.97 25.25 -1.00
CA SER A 166 -16.47 25.54 0.36
C SER A 166 -17.08 24.36 1.10
N LEU A 167 -17.50 23.31 0.37
CA LEU A 167 -18.10 22.10 0.93
C LEU A 167 -17.09 20.99 1.26
N VAL A 168 -15.83 21.15 0.85
CA VAL A 168 -14.79 20.14 1.06
C VAL A 168 -14.34 20.19 2.51
N GLN A 169 -14.40 19.06 3.21
CA GLN A 169 -13.79 18.92 4.52
C GLN A 169 -12.27 18.89 4.36
N LEU A 170 -11.58 19.74 5.12
CA LEU A 170 -10.12 19.88 5.10
C LEU A 170 -9.52 19.39 6.43
N PRO A 171 -8.24 18.99 6.43
CA PRO A 171 -7.54 18.73 7.68
C PRO A 171 -7.48 19.99 8.55
N ASN A 172 -7.82 19.84 9.84
CA ASN A 172 -7.82 20.95 10.80
C ASN A 172 -6.39 21.24 11.28
N ILE A 173 -5.61 21.93 10.45
CA ILE A 173 -4.24 22.38 10.75
C ILE A 173 -4.22 23.90 10.61
N ALA A 174 -3.87 24.58 11.71
CA ALA A 174 -3.85 26.04 11.76
C ALA A 174 -2.81 26.61 10.79
N GLY A 175 -3.20 27.65 10.04
CA GLY A 175 -2.33 28.35 9.10
C GLY A 175 -2.06 27.62 7.78
N ALA A 176 -2.71 26.48 7.52
CA ALA A 176 -2.52 25.73 6.28
C ALA A 176 -3.17 26.43 5.07
N SER A 177 -2.53 26.31 3.92
CA SER A 177 -3.07 26.73 2.62
C SER A 177 -3.31 25.49 1.78
N TRP A 178 -4.57 25.05 1.71
CA TRP A 178 -4.92 23.75 1.15
C TRP A 178 -5.09 23.79 -0.36
N LEU A 179 -4.45 22.83 -1.03
CA LEU A 179 -4.79 22.37 -2.37
C LEU A 179 -5.31 20.94 -2.28
N ILE A 180 -6.21 20.58 -3.18
CA ILE A 180 -6.77 19.23 -3.26
C ILE A 180 -6.57 18.64 -4.65
N HIS A 181 -6.38 17.33 -4.68
CA HIS A 181 -6.54 16.53 -5.88
C HIS A 181 -7.84 15.75 -5.75
N GLU A 182 -8.73 15.91 -6.71
CA GLU A 182 -9.99 15.18 -6.73
C GLU A 182 -9.85 13.88 -7.53
N LYS A 183 -10.64 12.87 -7.16
CA LYS A 183 -10.73 11.60 -7.86
C LYS A 183 -12.19 11.25 -8.07
N GLN A 184 -12.50 10.61 -9.19
CA GLN A 184 -13.82 10.10 -9.45
C GLN A 184 -14.11 8.88 -8.54
N ASP A 185 -15.24 8.93 -7.82
CA ASP A 185 -15.73 7.81 -7.02
C ASP A 185 -16.49 6.78 -7.91
N ALA A 186 -16.89 5.66 -7.31
CA ALA A 186 -17.64 4.62 -8.03
C ALA A 186 -18.97 5.11 -8.64
N SER A 187 -19.56 6.18 -8.09
CA SER A 187 -20.77 6.80 -8.64
C SER A 187 -20.47 7.66 -9.87
N GLY A 188 -19.22 8.08 -10.05
CA GLY A 188 -18.79 8.97 -11.11
C GLY A 188 -18.63 10.42 -10.65
N LYS A 189 -18.79 10.70 -9.35
CA LYS A 189 -18.65 12.04 -8.78
C LYS A 189 -17.21 12.29 -8.35
N TYR A 190 -16.70 13.49 -8.58
CA TYR A 190 -15.39 13.89 -8.09
C TYR A 190 -15.47 14.16 -6.59
N ARG A 191 -14.51 13.62 -5.84
CA ARG A 191 -14.32 13.85 -4.41
C ARG A 191 -12.86 14.15 -4.14
N ALA A 192 -12.60 15.00 -3.15
CA ALA A 192 -11.25 15.22 -2.64
C ALA A 192 -10.65 13.88 -2.21
N TRP A 193 -9.44 13.59 -2.70
CA TRP A 193 -8.73 12.34 -2.46
C TRP A 193 -7.38 12.58 -1.81
N LEU A 194 -6.60 13.52 -2.35
CA LEU A 194 -5.35 13.97 -1.75
C LEU A 194 -5.46 15.44 -1.36
N TYR A 195 -4.75 15.79 -0.30
CA TYR A 195 -4.69 17.13 0.26
C TYR A 195 -3.23 17.53 0.39
N PHE A 196 -2.91 18.75 -0.01
CA PHE A 196 -1.57 19.30 0.04
C PHE A 196 -1.60 20.63 0.79
N ASP A 197 -0.75 20.75 1.80
CA ASP A 197 -0.56 22.00 2.53
C ASP A 197 0.59 22.78 1.88
N ALA A 198 0.26 23.86 1.17
CA ALA A 198 1.24 24.69 0.47
C ALA A 198 2.19 25.45 1.41
N VAL A 199 1.86 25.56 2.70
CA VAL A 199 2.74 26.17 3.69
C VAL A 199 3.80 25.17 4.16
N THR A 200 3.41 23.94 4.47
CA THR A 200 4.34 22.93 5.01
C THR A 200 4.93 21.98 3.98
N GLY A 201 4.40 21.96 2.75
CA GLY A 201 4.82 21.05 1.69
C GLY A 201 4.41 19.59 1.93
N LYS A 202 3.47 19.32 2.83
CA LYS A 202 3.07 17.97 3.23
C LYS A 202 1.80 17.49 2.52
N TYR A 203 1.75 16.19 2.28
CA TYR A 203 0.61 15.51 1.66
C TYR A 203 -0.18 14.72 2.69
N TYR A 204 -1.49 14.70 2.52
CA TYR A 204 -2.41 13.97 3.37
C TYR A 204 -3.47 13.26 2.52
N ARG A 205 -3.99 12.16 3.04
CA ARG A 205 -5.20 11.49 2.55
C ARG A 205 -6.17 11.26 3.70
N GLN A 206 -7.45 11.18 3.39
CA GLN A 206 -8.45 10.77 4.38
C GLN A 206 -8.22 9.31 4.77
N LYS A 207 -8.44 8.98 6.06
CA LYS A 207 -8.42 7.59 6.53
C LYS A 207 -9.60 6.80 5.94
N ASP A 208 -9.44 5.50 5.80
CA ASP A 208 -10.51 4.60 5.33
C ASP A 208 -11.73 4.58 6.26
N SER A 209 -11.53 4.91 7.55
CA SER A 209 -12.61 5.11 8.51
C SER A 209 -13.52 6.30 8.20
N GLY A 210 -13.15 7.14 7.22
CA GLY A 210 -13.81 8.41 6.91
C GLY A 210 -13.52 9.53 7.93
N THR A 211 -12.86 9.21 9.05
CA THR A 211 -12.61 10.14 10.14
C THR A 211 -11.12 10.43 10.29
N GLY A 212 -10.76 11.68 10.00
CA GLY A 212 -9.39 12.17 10.11
C GLY A 212 -8.52 11.88 8.89
N TYR A 213 -7.26 12.30 8.99
CA TYR A 213 -6.31 12.31 7.89
C TYR A 213 -5.02 11.62 8.32
N ILE A 214 -4.30 11.06 7.33
CA ILE A 214 -2.97 10.50 7.50
C ILE A 214 -2.03 11.20 6.53
N GLN A 215 -0.85 11.58 7.03
CA GLN A 215 0.21 12.11 6.20
C GLN A 215 0.71 11.01 5.27
N THR A 216 0.95 11.33 4.00
CA THR A 216 1.46 10.43 2.97
C THR A 216 2.81 10.89 2.44
N GLY A 217 3.48 10.03 1.67
CA GLY A 217 4.62 10.42 0.86
C GLY A 217 4.24 11.36 -0.27
N VAL A 218 5.28 11.87 -0.95
CA VAL A 218 5.12 12.71 -2.15
C VAL A 218 4.50 11.87 -3.27
N PRO A 219 3.40 12.34 -3.91
CA PRO A 219 2.83 11.67 -5.06
C PRO A 219 3.83 11.54 -6.21
N HIS A 220 3.66 10.53 -7.03
CA HIS A 220 4.43 10.33 -8.25
C HIS A 220 4.17 11.45 -9.24
N ASP A 221 5.19 11.88 -9.96
CA ASP A 221 5.01 12.77 -11.12
C ASP A 221 5.01 11.90 -12.39
N PRO A 222 3.86 11.68 -13.04
CA PRO A 222 3.76 10.78 -14.19
C PRO A 222 4.68 11.22 -15.31
N GLN A 223 5.51 10.30 -15.80
CA GLN A 223 6.38 10.53 -16.94
C GLN A 223 5.73 9.99 -18.22
N ASP A 224 5.79 10.79 -19.28
CA ASP A 224 5.41 10.37 -20.62
C ASP A 224 6.65 9.89 -21.38
N PHE A 225 6.74 8.59 -21.61
CA PHE A 225 7.80 7.97 -22.39
C PHE A 225 7.42 7.95 -23.88
N PRO A 226 8.39 8.16 -24.80
CA PRO A 226 8.16 8.18 -26.25
C PRO A 226 8.01 6.75 -26.82
N ILE A 227 7.22 5.90 -26.18
CA ILE A 227 6.97 4.51 -26.57
C ILE A 227 5.56 4.41 -27.17
N SER A 228 5.43 3.73 -28.31
CA SER A 228 4.13 3.41 -28.91
C SER A 228 3.87 1.92 -28.79
N VAL A 229 2.80 1.55 -28.09
CA VAL A 229 2.41 0.15 -27.90
C VAL A 229 1.34 -0.21 -28.93
N ARG A 230 1.62 -1.20 -29.79
CA ARG A 230 0.68 -1.76 -30.75
C ARG A 230 0.53 -3.24 -30.47
N ILE A 231 -0.69 -3.73 -30.38
CA ILE A 231 -0.95 -5.13 -30.07
C ILE A 231 -2.00 -5.71 -31.01
N GLY A 232 -1.79 -6.97 -31.38
CA GLY A 232 -2.79 -7.83 -32.00
C GLY A 232 -2.83 -9.16 -31.27
N SER A 233 -3.98 -9.83 -31.30
CA SER A 233 -4.12 -11.20 -30.81
C SER A 233 -4.70 -12.07 -31.92
N ALA A 234 -4.05 -13.21 -32.16
CA ALA A 234 -4.57 -14.27 -32.99
C ALA A 234 -4.89 -15.48 -32.11
N ASN A 235 -6.07 -16.06 -32.30
CA ASN A 235 -6.49 -17.26 -31.58
C ASN A 235 -6.76 -18.36 -32.59
N ILE A 236 -6.10 -19.51 -32.43
CA ILE A 236 -6.34 -20.69 -33.26
C ILE A 236 -7.42 -21.51 -32.57
N SER A 237 -8.47 -21.87 -33.30
CA SER A 237 -9.50 -22.78 -32.78
C SER A 237 -8.90 -24.17 -32.54
N SER A 238 -9.40 -24.87 -31.52
CA SER A 238 -9.03 -26.27 -31.30
C SER A 238 -9.42 -27.14 -32.51
N GLN A 239 -8.93 -28.39 -32.54
CA GLN A 239 -9.30 -29.36 -33.59
C GLN A 239 -10.82 -29.60 -33.72
N VAL A 240 -11.58 -29.30 -32.67
CA VAL A 240 -13.05 -29.40 -32.61
C VAL A 240 -13.73 -28.05 -32.99
N GLY A 241 -12.96 -27.09 -33.50
CA GLY A 241 -13.46 -25.77 -33.89
C GLY A 241 -13.80 -24.82 -32.73
N LYS A 242 -13.48 -25.18 -31.49
CA LYS A 242 -13.78 -24.36 -30.31
C LYS A 242 -12.67 -23.35 -30.02
N LYS A 243 -13.04 -22.09 -29.80
CA LYS A 243 -12.13 -21.07 -29.28
C LYS A 243 -12.12 -21.13 -27.75
N LEU A 244 -11.06 -21.69 -27.18
CA LEU A 244 -10.91 -21.85 -25.73
C LEU A 244 -10.25 -20.66 -25.04
N ASN A 245 -9.46 -19.90 -25.81
CA ASN A 245 -8.62 -18.82 -25.29
C ASN A 245 -9.27 -17.46 -25.47
N MET A 246 -9.11 -16.60 -24.48
CA MET A 246 -9.53 -15.20 -24.50
C MET A 246 -8.32 -14.30 -24.24
N ALA A 247 -8.22 -13.19 -24.97
CA ALA A 247 -7.18 -12.19 -24.75
C ALA A 247 -7.80 -10.88 -24.26
N VAL A 248 -7.27 -10.33 -23.17
CA VAL A 248 -7.59 -9.00 -22.67
C VAL A 248 -6.49 -8.06 -23.15
N LEU A 249 -6.86 -7.07 -23.97
CA LEU A 249 -5.92 -6.12 -24.55
C LEU A 249 -6.30 -4.68 -24.18
N LEU A 250 -5.58 -4.09 -23.23
CA LEU A 250 -5.77 -2.70 -22.80
C LEU A 250 -4.49 -1.92 -23.12
N PRO A 251 -4.32 -1.41 -24.35
CA PRO A 251 -3.09 -0.72 -24.75
C PRO A 251 -2.90 0.62 -24.03
N GLU A 252 -3.98 1.22 -23.52
CA GLU A 252 -3.95 2.52 -22.83
C GLU A 252 -4.73 2.45 -21.52
N LEU A 253 -4.06 2.00 -20.46
CA LEU A 253 -4.66 1.81 -19.14
C LEU A 253 -5.26 3.09 -18.58
N HIS A 254 -4.68 4.26 -18.83
CA HIS A 254 -5.21 5.55 -18.36
C HIS A 254 -6.59 5.85 -18.96
N LYS A 255 -6.77 5.59 -20.26
CA LYS A 255 -8.07 5.76 -20.94
C LYS A 255 -9.07 4.75 -20.41
N THR A 256 -8.66 3.48 -20.26
CA THR A 256 -9.55 2.44 -19.71
C THR A 256 -9.95 2.74 -18.28
N GLY A 257 -9.01 3.15 -17.43
CA GLY A 257 -9.24 3.55 -16.05
C GLY A 257 -10.23 4.71 -15.97
N PHE A 258 -10.04 5.75 -16.78
CA PHE A 258 -10.97 6.88 -16.86
C PHE A 258 -12.39 6.44 -17.25
N LEU A 259 -12.54 5.62 -18.31
CA LEU A 259 -13.84 5.10 -18.75
C LEU A 259 -14.55 4.27 -17.66
N LEU A 260 -13.77 3.58 -16.82
CA LEU A 260 -14.26 2.77 -15.72
C LEU A 260 -14.35 3.52 -14.39
N LYS A 261 -14.21 4.85 -14.39
CA LYS A 261 -14.24 5.70 -13.19
C LYS A 261 -13.16 5.31 -12.16
N GLN A 262 -12.04 4.82 -12.65
CA GLN A 262 -10.83 4.44 -11.92
C GLN A 262 -9.62 5.17 -12.53
N PRO A 263 -9.55 6.51 -12.44
CA PRO A 263 -8.48 7.26 -13.08
C PRO A 263 -7.11 6.84 -12.54
N LEU A 264 -6.15 6.66 -13.45
CA LEU A 264 -4.77 6.25 -13.17
C LEU A 264 -3.80 7.42 -13.41
N GLU A 265 -4.12 8.58 -12.83
CA GLU A 265 -3.41 9.83 -13.13
C GLU A 265 -1.95 9.81 -12.70
N PHE A 266 -1.62 9.05 -11.66
CA PHE A 266 -0.29 8.93 -11.06
C PHE A 266 0.57 7.80 -11.66
N LEU A 267 0.18 7.23 -12.80
CA LEU A 267 0.92 6.17 -13.47
C LEU A 267 1.64 6.73 -14.71
N ASP A 268 2.88 6.29 -14.95
CA ASP A 268 3.63 6.67 -16.15
C ASP A 268 2.92 6.24 -17.44
N ARG A 269 3.20 6.95 -18.55
CA ARG A 269 2.61 6.67 -19.88
C ARG A 269 3.69 6.24 -20.88
N PRO A 270 3.38 5.32 -21.81
CA PRO A 270 2.16 4.51 -21.84
C PRO A 270 2.18 3.43 -20.75
N ALA A 271 1.01 3.15 -20.17
CA ALA A 271 0.81 1.92 -19.39
C ALA A 271 -0.22 1.03 -20.09
N SER A 272 0.07 -0.26 -20.16
CA SER A 272 -0.75 -1.24 -20.89
C SER A 272 -0.92 -2.52 -20.08
N LEU A 273 -2.03 -3.21 -20.28
CA LEU A 273 -2.30 -4.54 -19.70
C LEU A 273 -2.67 -5.51 -20.81
N PHE A 274 -1.96 -6.63 -20.85
CA PHE A 274 -2.19 -7.73 -21.78
C PHE A 274 -2.24 -9.02 -20.99
N VAL A 275 -3.31 -9.77 -21.15
CA VAL A 275 -3.51 -11.03 -20.42
C VAL A 275 -4.12 -12.06 -21.35
N LEU A 276 -3.56 -13.26 -21.35
CA LEU A 276 -4.13 -14.41 -22.02
C LEU A 276 -4.82 -15.31 -20.99
N CYS A 277 -6.11 -15.55 -21.18
CA CYS A 277 -6.89 -16.50 -20.40
C CYS A 277 -7.06 -17.78 -21.22
N ASP A 278 -6.44 -18.87 -20.77
CA ASP A 278 -6.54 -20.20 -21.38
C ASP A 278 -7.66 -21.01 -20.70
N GLY A 279 -8.66 -21.40 -21.50
CA GLY A 279 -9.80 -22.17 -21.04
C GLY A 279 -9.48 -23.65 -20.93
N LEU A 280 -9.63 -24.21 -19.73
CA LEU A 280 -9.33 -25.62 -19.48
C LEU A 280 -10.56 -26.50 -19.76
N ARG A 281 -10.35 -27.83 -19.73
CA ARG A 281 -11.43 -28.83 -19.82
C ARG A 281 -12.32 -28.68 -21.06
N ASN A 282 -11.74 -28.23 -22.17
CA ASN A 282 -12.41 -28.04 -23.46
C ASN A 282 -13.62 -27.08 -23.41
N THR A 283 -13.55 -26.06 -22.55
CA THR A 283 -14.55 -24.99 -22.44
C THR A 283 -13.88 -23.62 -22.28
N ALA A 284 -14.51 -22.58 -22.84
CA ALA A 284 -14.03 -21.20 -22.78
C ALA A 284 -14.68 -20.39 -21.64
N THR A 285 -15.64 -20.98 -20.92
CA THR A 285 -16.51 -20.29 -19.96
C THR A 285 -15.74 -19.62 -18.82
N ALA A 286 -14.78 -20.33 -18.22
CA ALA A 286 -13.94 -19.75 -17.16
C ALA A 286 -12.95 -18.71 -17.72
N ALA A 287 -12.37 -18.94 -18.90
CA ALA A 287 -11.50 -17.96 -19.55
C ALA A 287 -12.23 -16.64 -19.85
N GLU A 288 -13.46 -16.73 -20.36
CA GLU A 288 -14.33 -15.59 -20.60
C GLU A 288 -14.72 -14.87 -19.30
N PHE A 289 -15.06 -15.62 -18.25
CA PHE A 289 -15.34 -15.08 -16.93
C PHE A 289 -14.14 -14.29 -16.39
N CYS A 290 -12.95 -14.90 -16.40
CA CYS A 290 -11.71 -14.28 -15.94
C CYS A 290 -11.38 -13.02 -16.76
N ALA A 291 -11.45 -13.09 -18.09
CA ALA A 291 -11.19 -11.96 -18.96
C ALA A 291 -12.10 -10.75 -18.67
N LYS A 292 -13.39 -11.01 -18.39
CA LYS A 292 -14.38 -9.97 -18.07
C LYS A 292 -14.19 -9.36 -16.68
N LYS A 293 -13.67 -10.12 -15.72
CA LYS A 293 -13.59 -9.68 -14.31
C LYS A 293 -12.23 -9.16 -13.89
N LEU A 294 -11.15 -9.60 -14.53
CA LEU A 294 -9.78 -9.26 -14.11
C LEU A 294 -9.54 -7.74 -13.98
N HIS A 295 -9.84 -6.98 -15.03
CA HIS A 295 -9.62 -5.53 -15.04
C HIS A 295 -10.50 -4.80 -14.01
N THR A 296 -11.70 -5.32 -13.71
CA THR A 296 -12.60 -4.74 -12.69
C THR A 296 -12.05 -4.89 -11.27
N LEU A 297 -11.20 -5.89 -11.03
CA LEU A 297 -10.52 -6.11 -9.76
C LEU A 297 -9.16 -5.40 -9.69
N LEU A 298 -8.42 -5.38 -10.81
CA LEU A 298 -7.07 -4.81 -10.87
C LEU A 298 -7.06 -3.28 -10.82
N LEU A 299 -7.88 -2.63 -11.66
CA LEU A 299 -7.82 -1.18 -11.84
C LEU A 299 -8.15 -0.38 -10.57
N PRO A 300 -9.11 -0.79 -9.72
CA PRO A 300 -9.32 -0.13 -8.42
C PRO A 300 -8.09 -0.17 -7.52
N LYS A 301 -7.33 -1.27 -7.50
CA LYS A 301 -6.12 -1.39 -6.69
C LYS A 301 -5.01 -0.49 -7.23
N LEU A 302 -4.84 -0.43 -8.55
CA LEU A 302 -3.87 0.46 -9.19
C LEU A 302 -4.23 1.93 -8.97
N SER A 303 -5.53 2.29 -9.06
CA SER A 303 -5.99 3.67 -8.90
C SER A 303 -5.93 4.18 -7.47
N TRP A 304 -5.85 3.28 -6.48
CA TRP A 304 -5.84 3.64 -5.05
C TRP A 304 -4.54 4.31 -4.60
N ARG A 305 -3.47 4.17 -5.38
CA ARG A 305 -2.14 4.67 -5.04
C ARG A 305 -1.80 5.92 -5.86
N ALA A 306 -1.25 6.93 -5.19
CA ALA A 306 -0.73 8.14 -5.83
C ALA A 306 0.80 8.20 -5.89
N THR A 307 1.50 7.32 -5.18
CA THR A 307 2.96 7.24 -5.14
C THR A 307 3.51 6.27 -6.17
N GLU A 308 4.80 6.36 -6.46
CA GLU A 308 5.50 5.48 -7.39
C GLU A 308 5.28 4.00 -7.02
N TRP A 309 5.09 3.17 -8.05
CA TRP A 309 4.92 1.73 -7.90
C TRP A 309 6.28 1.04 -7.95
N GLU A 310 6.51 0.14 -7.01
CA GLU A 310 7.65 -0.78 -7.10
C GLU A 310 7.24 -2.12 -7.70
N ASP A 311 8.18 -2.79 -8.37
CA ASP A 311 7.95 -4.07 -9.04
C ASP A 311 7.29 -5.10 -8.12
N PHE A 312 7.73 -5.20 -6.86
CA PHE A 312 7.16 -6.17 -5.93
C PHE A 312 5.75 -5.81 -5.48
N GLU A 313 5.41 -4.52 -5.42
CA GLU A 313 4.08 -4.07 -5.07
C GLU A 313 3.11 -4.34 -6.22
N LEU A 314 3.57 -4.16 -7.45
CA LEU A 314 2.82 -4.55 -8.64
C LEU A 314 2.60 -6.07 -8.66
N VAL A 315 3.62 -6.87 -8.36
CA VAL A 315 3.49 -8.33 -8.23
C VAL A 315 2.48 -8.70 -7.14
N ASP A 316 2.53 -8.04 -5.98
CA ASP A 316 1.58 -8.27 -4.89
C ASP A 316 0.15 -7.90 -5.31
N VAL A 317 -0.04 -6.76 -5.97
CA VAL A 317 -1.35 -6.34 -6.49
C VAL A 317 -1.90 -7.30 -7.53
N VAL A 318 -1.06 -7.79 -8.44
CA VAL A 318 -1.47 -8.79 -9.45
C VAL A 318 -1.82 -10.11 -8.75
N ARG A 319 -1.00 -10.60 -7.83
CA ARG A 319 -1.27 -11.83 -7.08
C ARG A 319 -2.60 -11.73 -6.32
N ASP A 320 -2.77 -10.69 -5.52
CA ASP A 320 -3.99 -10.48 -4.74
C ASP A 320 -5.23 -10.32 -5.66
N THR A 321 -5.03 -9.87 -6.90
CA THR A 321 -6.11 -9.77 -7.90
C THR A 321 -6.48 -11.11 -8.49
N VAL A 322 -5.48 -11.95 -8.80
CA VAL A 322 -5.70 -13.32 -9.28
C VAL A 322 -6.33 -14.18 -8.20
N GLU A 323 -5.90 -14.06 -6.93
CA GLU A 323 -6.52 -14.76 -5.79
C GLU A 323 -7.99 -14.36 -5.60
N ALA A 324 -8.29 -13.05 -5.65
CA ALA A 324 -9.67 -12.57 -5.59
C ALA A 324 -10.50 -13.07 -6.79
N LEU A 325 -9.90 -13.11 -7.98
CA LEU A 325 -10.54 -13.62 -9.18
C LEU A 325 -10.84 -15.12 -9.09
N ASP A 326 -9.92 -15.90 -8.53
CA ASP A 326 -10.10 -17.34 -8.28
C ASP A 326 -11.25 -17.59 -7.30
N GLY A 327 -11.30 -16.83 -6.20
CA GLY A 327 -12.43 -16.87 -5.26
C GLY A 327 -13.78 -16.62 -5.95
N LEU A 328 -13.87 -15.58 -6.79
CA LEU A 328 -15.09 -15.30 -7.56
C LEU A 328 -15.41 -16.39 -8.60
N LEU A 329 -14.40 -17.02 -9.19
CA LEU A 329 -14.59 -18.11 -10.14
C LEU A 329 -15.15 -19.35 -9.44
N LEU A 330 -14.66 -19.69 -8.25
CA LEU A 330 -15.13 -20.81 -7.44
C LEU A 330 -16.60 -20.63 -7.00
N GLU A 331 -17.03 -19.39 -6.77
CA GLU A 331 -18.42 -19.06 -6.45
C GLU A 331 -19.35 -18.99 -7.69
N SER A 332 -18.77 -18.99 -8.90
CA SER A 332 -19.53 -18.88 -10.13
C SER A 332 -20.06 -20.23 -10.64
N PRO A 333 -21.08 -20.23 -11.53
CA PRO A 333 -21.50 -21.44 -12.25
C PRO A 333 -20.39 -22.07 -13.12
N THR A 334 -19.26 -21.37 -13.33
CA THR A 334 -18.13 -21.82 -14.17
C THR A 334 -16.98 -22.45 -13.37
N CYS A 335 -17.14 -22.64 -12.05
CA CYS A 335 -16.09 -23.14 -11.14
C CYS A 335 -15.43 -24.46 -11.59
N LEU A 336 -16.17 -25.34 -12.26
CA LEU A 336 -15.65 -26.64 -12.75
C LEU A 336 -14.93 -26.56 -14.10
N SER A 337 -14.91 -25.39 -14.75
CA SER A 337 -14.35 -25.21 -16.11
C SER A 337 -12.83 -25.01 -16.09
N GLY A 338 -12.29 -24.33 -15.08
CA GLY A 338 -10.85 -24.05 -14.93
C GLY A 338 -10.31 -23.04 -15.95
N CYS A 339 -9.35 -22.23 -15.52
CA CYS A 339 -8.70 -21.20 -16.34
C CYS A 339 -7.23 -21.07 -15.93
N SER A 340 -6.34 -20.83 -16.90
CA SER A 340 -4.97 -20.39 -16.65
C SER A 340 -4.78 -18.97 -17.17
N LEU A 341 -4.00 -18.15 -16.46
CA LEU A 341 -3.66 -16.78 -16.85
C LEU A 341 -2.18 -16.71 -17.20
N ALA A 342 -1.86 -16.06 -18.32
CA ALA A 342 -0.50 -15.78 -18.77
C ALA A 342 -0.33 -14.30 -19.13
#